data_AF-A0A0F9QNI6-F1
#
_entry.id   AF-A0A0F9QNI6-F1
#
_cell.length_a   1.000
_cell.length_b   1.000
_cell.length_c   1.000
_cell.angle_alpha   90.00
_cell.angle_beta   90.00
_cell.angle_gamma   90.00
#
_symmetry.space_group_name_H-M   'P 1'
#
loop_
_entity.id
_entity.type
_entity.pdbx_description
1 polymer ?
#
loop_
_entity_poly.entity_id
_entity_poly.type
_entity_poly.pdbx_seq_one_letter_code
_entity_poly.pdbx_strand_id
1 'polypeptide(L)'
;MAVKKVKFTLQQMEFVKHLFSPDIMFNATEAYRRAYPKAKGGHNRLANQLMSSNVIKQEIVKKRAELSRKTGFTIERAQEMYEEDRDFASTVNQAGARVSATTGICRLYGLDKDAGGGEKTIIIIGPKISPVLPKPIISEEIENGINRSG
;
A
#
# COMPACT_ATOMS: atom_id res chain seq x y z
N MET A 1 26.38 14.39 13.59
CA MET A 1 25.94 13.04 13.15
C MET A 1 25.99 12.99 11.63
N ALA A 2 26.75 12.06 11.04
CA ALA A 2 26.87 11.96 9.58
C ALA A 2 25.58 11.37 8.99
N VAL A 3 24.90 12.12 8.11
CA VAL A 3 23.75 11.63 7.36
C VAL A 3 24.26 10.54 6.40
N LYS A 4 23.97 9.28 6.72
CA LYS A 4 24.26 8.14 5.86
C LYS A 4 23.53 8.37 4.53
N LYS A 5 24.23 8.74 3.47
CA LYS A 5 23.67 8.86 2.11
C LYS A 5 23.10 7.49 1.74
N VAL A 6 21.78 7.36 1.75
CA VAL A 6 21.13 6.11 1.35
C VAL A 6 21.35 5.96 -0.15
N LYS A 7 22.07 4.91 -0.54
CA LYS A 7 22.53 4.71 -1.91
C LYS A 7 21.36 4.21 -2.76
N PHE A 8 20.84 5.08 -3.61
CA PHE A 8 19.81 4.75 -4.60
C PHE A 8 20.44 3.87 -5.69
N THR A 9 19.92 2.65 -5.89
CA THR A 9 20.53 1.71 -6.84
C THR A 9 20.03 1.91 -8.27
N LEU A 10 20.79 1.44 -9.26
CA LEU A 10 20.40 1.51 -10.67
C LEU A 10 19.07 0.78 -10.93
N GLN A 11 18.83 -0.36 -10.28
CA GLN A 11 17.55 -1.08 -10.45
C GLN A 11 16.38 -0.33 -9.80
N GLN A 12 16.62 0.39 -8.69
CA GLN A 12 15.59 1.23 -8.08
C GLN A 12 15.24 2.44 -8.97
N MET A 13 16.23 3.00 -9.66
CA MET A 13 15.99 4.02 -10.69
C MET A 13 15.13 3.48 -11.84
N GLU A 14 15.50 2.31 -12.39
CA GLU A 14 14.73 1.68 -13.47
C GLU A 14 13.31 1.32 -13.02
N PHE A 15 13.14 0.88 -11.77
CA PHE A 15 11.80 0.67 -11.18
C PHE A 15 10.97 1.96 -11.21
N VAL A 16 11.50 3.07 -10.71
CA VAL A 16 10.77 4.36 -10.72
C VAL A 16 10.50 4.81 -12.15
N LYS A 17 11.46 4.65 -13.07
CA LYS A 17 11.26 5.00 -14.48
C LYS A 17 10.12 4.21 -15.13
N HIS A 18 10.08 2.90 -14.91
CA HIS A 18 9.00 2.03 -15.37
C HIS A 18 7.67 2.34 -14.67
N LEU A 19 7.69 2.67 -13.38
CA LEU A 19 6.46 2.98 -12.65
C LEU A 19 5.71 4.18 -13.27
N PHE A 20 6.45 5.17 -13.76
CA PHE A 20 5.90 6.35 -14.42
C PHE A 20 5.84 6.24 -15.96
N SER A 21 6.13 5.06 -16.53
CA SER A 21 6.06 4.90 -17.98
C SER A 21 4.59 4.80 -18.45
N PRO A 22 4.24 5.39 -19.61
CA PRO A 22 2.86 5.43 -20.09
C PRO A 22 2.21 4.05 -20.27
N ASP A 23 3.03 3.02 -20.53
CA ASP A 23 2.59 1.66 -20.78
C ASP A 23 2.37 0.82 -19.50
N ILE A 24 2.82 1.30 -18.33
CA ILE A 24 2.67 0.61 -17.04
C ILE A 24 1.69 1.34 -16.11
N MET A 25 1.53 2.66 -16.27
CA MET A 25 0.54 3.49 -15.57
C MET A 25 0.48 3.22 -14.05
N PHE A 26 1.61 3.37 -13.35
CA PHE A 26 1.69 3.17 -11.90
C PHE A 26 1.40 1.75 -11.38
N ASN A 27 1.41 0.72 -12.25
CA ASN A 27 1.38 -0.66 -11.80
C ASN A 27 2.74 -1.06 -11.20
N ALA A 28 2.83 -1.07 -9.87
CA ALA A 28 4.06 -1.40 -9.15
C ALA A 28 4.57 -2.83 -9.41
N THR A 29 3.68 -3.80 -9.62
CA THR A 29 4.09 -5.19 -9.88
C THR A 29 4.75 -5.31 -11.25
N GLU A 30 4.16 -4.71 -12.27
CA GLU A 30 4.73 -4.72 -13.62
C GLU A 30 6.01 -3.88 -13.71
N ALA A 31 6.05 -2.71 -13.06
CA ALA A 31 7.28 -1.91 -12.95
C ALA A 31 8.42 -2.71 -12.30
N TYR A 32 8.10 -3.46 -11.24
CA TYR A 32 9.07 -4.30 -10.55
C TYR A 32 9.54 -5.45 -11.45
N ARG A 33 8.63 -6.13 -12.15
CA ARG A 33 8.95 -7.22 -13.07
C ARG A 33 9.95 -6.79 -14.15
N ARG A 34 9.80 -5.58 -14.69
CA ARG A 34 10.71 -5.04 -15.71
C ARG A 34 12.05 -4.58 -15.15
N ALA A 35 12.06 -3.95 -13.98
CA ALA A 35 13.29 -3.50 -13.35
C ALA A 35 14.12 -4.65 -12.74
N TYR A 36 13.48 -5.75 -12.35
CA TYR A 36 14.11 -6.90 -11.72
C TYR A 36 13.72 -8.22 -12.42
N PRO A 37 14.12 -8.42 -13.69
CA PRO A 37 13.70 -9.58 -14.49
C PRO A 37 14.24 -10.92 -13.96
N LYS A 38 15.32 -10.89 -13.17
CA LYS A 38 15.96 -12.08 -12.58
C LYS A 38 15.57 -12.30 -11.11
N ALA A 39 14.61 -11.53 -10.58
CA ALA A 39 14.19 -11.68 -9.18
C ALA A 39 13.60 -13.07 -8.92
N LYS A 40 14.13 -13.76 -7.91
CA LYS A 40 13.57 -15.03 -7.43
C LYS A 40 12.57 -14.72 -6.32
N GLY A 41 11.28 -14.76 -6.63
CA GLY A 41 10.19 -14.52 -5.67
C GLY A 41 8.96 -13.88 -6.31
N GLY A 42 7.85 -13.85 -5.57
CA GLY A 42 6.62 -13.22 -6.05
C GLY A 42 6.78 -11.72 -6.26
N HIS A 43 6.68 -11.26 -7.52
CA HIS A 43 6.89 -9.86 -7.90
C HIS A 43 5.97 -8.90 -7.14
N ASN A 44 4.71 -9.28 -6.88
CA ASN A 44 3.76 -8.44 -6.13
C ASN A 44 4.25 -8.15 -4.70
N ARG A 45 4.66 -9.19 -3.95
CA ARG A 45 5.18 -9.03 -2.58
C ARG A 45 6.42 -8.13 -2.56
N LEU A 46 7.36 -8.36 -3.48
CA LEU A 46 8.61 -7.60 -3.55
C LEU A 46 8.39 -6.16 -4.00
N ALA A 47 7.45 -5.93 -4.92
CA ALA A 47 7.03 -4.58 -5.32
C ALA A 47 6.44 -3.81 -4.13
N ASN A 48 5.54 -4.42 -3.36
CA ASN A 48 4.95 -3.78 -2.17
C ASN A 48 6.01 -3.46 -1.10
N GLN A 49 6.97 -4.36 -0.90
CA GLN A 49 8.09 -4.13 -0.01
C GLN A 49 8.95 -2.95 -0.52
N LEU A 50 9.23 -2.89 -1.82
CA LEU A 50 10.00 -1.81 -2.42
C LEU A 50 9.27 -0.46 -2.31
N MET A 51 7.97 -0.43 -2.55
CA MET A 51 7.11 0.76 -2.39
C MET A 51 7.04 1.26 -0.94
N SER A 52 7.28 0.38 0.03
CA SER A 52 7.33 0.73 1.45
C SER A 52 8.64 1.43 1.85
N SER A 53 9.70 1.30 1.05
CA SER A 53 11.01 1.93 1.30
C SER A 53 10.94 3.46 1.25
N ASN A 54 11.49 4.12 2.28
CA ASN A 54 11.54 5.57 2.36
C ASN A 54 12.28 6.20 1.16
N VAL A 55 13.31 5.53 0.64
CA VAL A 55 14.07 6.01 -0.53
C VAL A 55 13.18 6.07 -1.77
N ILE A 56 12.42 5.00 -2.01
CA ILE A 56 11.53 4.90 -3.17
C ILE A 56 10.39 5.91 -3.05
N LYS A 57 9.82 6.06 -1.85
CA LYS A 57 8.80 7.08 -1.59
C LYS A 57 9.31 8.49 -1.89
N GLN A 58 10.52 8.83 -1.45
CA GLN A 58 11.14 10.12 -1.73
C GLN A 58 11.35 10.35 -3.23
N GLU A 59 11.82 9.34 -3.96
CA GLU A 59 12.04 9.46 -5.40
C GLU A 59 10.74 9.54 -6.20
N ILE A 60 9.68 8.84 -5.78
CA ILE A 60 8.34 8.98 -6.36
C ILE A 60 7.83 10.42 -6.16
N VAL A 61 8.01 11.00 -4.97
CA VAL A 61 7.62 12.39 -4.70
C VAL A 61 8.38 13.36 -5.60
N LYS A 62 9.71 13.19 -5.71
CA LYS A 62 10.54 14.02 -6.62
C LYS A 62 10.07 13.90 -8.07
N LYS A 63 9.79 12.68 -8.54
CA LYS A 63 9.34 12.43 -9.91
C LYS A 63 7.96 13.03 -10.19
N ARG A 64 7.03 12.94 -9.22
CA ARG A 64 5.73 13.63 -9.30
C ARG A 64 5.89 15.14 -9.36
N ALA A 65 6.76 15.73 -8.54
CA ALA A 65 7.03 17.16 -8.57
C ALA A 65 7.67 17.60 -9.90
N GLU A 66 8.60 16.80 -10.45
CA GLU A 66 9.18 17.05 -11.78
C GLU A 66 8.11 17.01 -12.88
N LEU A 67 7.25 16.00 -12.87
CA LEU A 67 6.18 15.87 -13.85
C LEU A 67 5.17 17.01 -13.73
N SER A 68 4.75 17.36 -12.51
CA SER A 68 3.85 18.49 -12.26
C SER A 68 4.45 19.81 -12.77
N ARG A 69 5.75 20.07 -12.52
CA ARG A 69 6.45 21.23 -13.11
C ARG A 69 6.48 21.19 -14.64
N LYS A 70 6.66 20.01 -15.22
CA LYS A 70 6.74 19.84 -16.68
C LYS A 70 5.38 20.01 -17.36
N THR A 71 4.31 19.52 -16.74
CA THR A 71 2.96 19.56 -17.31
C THR A 71 2.19 20.82 -16.93
N GLY A 72 2.63 21.54 -15.89
CA GLY A 72 1.85 22.62 -15.30
C GLY A 72 0.58 22.13 -14.60
N PHE A 73 0.44 20.81 -14.40
CA PHE A 73 -0.74 20.24 -13.75
C PHE A 73 -0.58 20.34 -12.24
N THR A 74 -1.20 21.38 -11.67
CA THR A 74 -1.24 21.66 -10.23
C THR A 74 -2.65 21.43 -9.66
N ILE A 75 -2.79 21.54 -8.34
CA ILE A 75 -4.12 21.47 -7.69
C ILE A 75 -5.00 22.63 -8.17
N GLU A 76 -4.42 23.82 -8.28
CA GLU A 76 -5.09 25.04 -8.74
C GLU A 76 -5.57 24.85 -10.19
N ARG A 77 -4.71 24.33 -11.08
CA ARG A 77 -5.13 24.05 -12.46
C ARG A 77 -6.24 23.01 -12.52
N ALA A 78 -6.18 21.97 -11.69
CA ALA A 78 -7.24 20.96 -11.63
C ALA A 78 -8.58 21.56 -11.10
N GLN A 79 -8.53 22.49 -10.15
CA GLN A 79 -9.71 23.22 -9.70
C GLN A 79 -10.30 24.07 -10.83
N GLU A 80 -9.48 24.86 -11.53
CA GLU A 80 -9.93 25.67 -12.66
C GLU A 80 -10.65 24.80 -13.70
N MET A 81 -10.09 23.64 -14.05
CA MET A 81 -10.73 22.70 -14.96
C MET A 81 -12.09 22.20 -14.44
N TYR A 82 -12.21 21.90 -13.15
CA TYR A 82 -13.51 21.52 -12.57
C TYR A 82 -14.51 22.69 -12.55
N GLU A 83 -14.06 23.93 -12.35
CA GLU A 83 -14.92 25.11 -12.42
C GLU A 83 -15.43 25.34 -13.84
N GLU A 84 -14.54 25.28 -14.84
CA GLU A 84 -14.87 25.32 -16.27
C GLU A 84 -15.91 24.24 -16.64
N ASP A 85 -15.71 23.00 -16.21
CA ASP A 85 -16.63 21.89 -16.44
C ASP A 85 -17.97 22.08 -15.71
N ARG A 86 -17.96 22.63 -14.49
CA ARG A 86 -19.18 22.91 -13.71
C ARG A 86 -20.02 23.99 -14.37
N ASP A 87 -19.37 25.02 -14.90
CA ASP A 87 -20.04 26.13 -15.59
C ASP A 87 -20.59 25.65 -16.93
N PHE A 88 -19.82 24.86 -17.69
CA PHE A 88 -20.31 24.20 -18.90
C PHE A 88 -21.51 23.28 -18.60
N ALA A 89 -21.43 22.43 -17.57
CA ALA A 89 -22.55 21.59 -17.14
C ALA A 89 -23.79 22.43 -16.77
N SER A 90 -23.60 23.67 -16.35
CA SER A 90 -24.70 24.59 -16.07
C SER A 90 -25.38 25.10 -17.34
N THR A 91 -24.63 25.38 -18.41
CA THR A 91 -25.21 25.83 -19.69
C THR A 91 -25.97 24.71 -20.41
N VAL A 92 -25.55 23.45 -20.24
CA VAL A 92 -26.21 22.28 -20.87
C VAL A 92 -27.24 21.58 -19.97
N ASN A 93 -27.60 22.17 -18.82
CA ASN A 93 -28.56 21.61 -17.85
C ASN A 93 -28.22 20.18 -17.36
N GLN A 94 -26.94 19.86 -17.23
CA GLN A 94 -26.46 18.55 -16.75
C GLN A 94 -26.18 18.60 -15.24
N ALA A 95 -27.23 18.46 -14.43
CA ALA A 95 -27.13 18.54 -12.97
C ALA A 95 -26.14 17.52 -12.37
N GLY A 96 -26.10 16.29 -12.89
CA GLY A 96 -25.19 15.23 -12.42
C GLY A 96 -23.71 15.57 -12.65
N ALA A 97 -23.38 16.17 -13.80
CA ALA A 97 -22.02 16.65 -14.08
C ALA A 97 -21.63 17.81 -13.16
N ARG A 98 -22.56 18.72 -12.85
CA ARG A 98 -22.34 19.84 -11.93
C ARG A 98 -22.00 19.37 -10.51
N VAL A 99 -22.76 18.40 -10.00
CA VAL A 99 -22.49 17.77 -8.70
C VAL A 99 -21.15 17.05 -8.73
N SER A 100 -20.85 16.30 -9.79
CA SER A 100 -19.58 15.58 -9.93
C SER A 100 -18.37 16.50 -9.93
N ALA A 101 -18.43 17.63 -10.62
CA ALA A 101 -17.37 18.64 -10.61
C ALA A 101 -17.17 19.23 -9.21
N THR A 102 -18.27 19.55 -8.51
CA THR A 102 -18.23 20.05 -7.12
C THR A 102 -17.59 19.04 -6.17
N THR A 103 -17.99 17.76 -6.27
CA THR A 103 -17.37 16.68 -5.49
C THR A 103 -15.89 16.49 -5.84
N GLY A 104 -15.53 16.65 -7.12
CA GLY A 104 -14.14 16.65 -7.59
C GLY A 104 -13.29 17.71 -6.87
N ILE A 105 -13.78 18.94 -6.79
CA ILE A 105 -13.13 20.04 -6.06
C ILE A 105 -12.96 19.68 -4.58
N CYS A 106 -14.00 19.18 -3.91
CA CYS A 106 -13.91 18.75 -2.50
C CYS A 106 -12.84 17.66 -2.30
N ARG A 107 -12.70 16.73 -3.25
CA ARG A 107 -11.69 15.66 -3.20
C ARG A 107 -10.26 16.17 -3.37
N LEU A 108 -10.03 17.19 -4.21
CA LEU A 108 -8.71 17.81 -4.36
C LEU A 108 -8.16 18.30 -3.03
N TYR A 109 -9.02 18.87 -2.19
CA TYR A 109 -8.68 19.40 -0.86
C TYR A 109 -8.87 18.38 0.27
N GLY A 110 -9.27 17.14 -0.04
CA GLY A 110 -9.47 16.09 0.94
C GLY A 110 -10.68 16.26 1.86
N LEU A 111 -11.63 17.13 1.50
CA LEU A 111 -12.85 17.40 2.28
C LEU A 111 -13.88 16.25 2.21
N ASP A 112 -13.69 15.30 1.29
CA ASP A 112 -14.55 14.12 1.09
C ASP A 112 -14.07 12.88 1.90
N LYS A 113 -13.07 13.02 2.78
CA LYS A 113 -12.44 11.88 3.48
C LYS A 113 -13.09 11.48 4.80
N ASP A 114 -14.05 12.26 5.31
CA ASP A 114 -14.55 12.08 6.69
C ASP A 114 -15.75 11.12 6.82
N ALA A 115 -16.19 10.44 5.76
CA ALA A 115 -17.32 9.52 5.85
C ALA A 115 -16.96 8.07 6.25
N GLY A 116 -15.68 7.71 6.41
CA GLY A 116 -15.26 6.29 6.58
C GLY A 116 -14.05 6.03 7.48
N GLY A 117 -13.58 7.03 8.22
CA GLY A 117 -12.39 6.94 9.07
C GLY A 117 -12.59 6.32 10.46
N GLY A 118 -13.76 5.73 10.74
CA GLY A 118 -14.00 5.04 12.01
C GLY A 118 -12.98 3.93 12.24
N GLU A 119 -12.45 3.83 13.46
CA GLU A 119 -11.56 2.76 13.88
C GLU A 119 -12.13 1.39 13.44
N LYS A 120 -11.36 0.64 12.64
CA LYS A 120 -11.73 -0.74 12.31
C LYS A 120 -11.59 -1.58 13.57
N THR A 121 -12.69 -1.76 14.30
CA THR A 121 -12.75 -2.72 15.40
C THR A 121 -12.64 -4.12 14.82
N ILE A 122 -11.49 -4.78 15.03
CA ILE A 122 -11.29 -6.18 14.68
C ILE A 122 -11.82 -7.02 15.83
N ILE A 123 -12.97 -7.68 15.64
CA ILE A 123 -13.49 -8.65 16.61
C ILE A 123 -12.82 -10.00 16.34
N ILE A 124 -11.92 -10.41 17.24
CA ILE A 124 -11.35 -11.76 17.22
C ILE A 124 -12.27 -12.67 18.05
N ILE A 125 -13.09 -13.48 17.40
CA ILE A 125 -13.87 -14.54 18.06
C ILE A 125 -12.96 -15.77 18.17
N GLY A 126 -12.37 -15.98 19.35
CA GLY A 126 -11.66 -17.22 19.65
C GLY A 126 -12.62 -18.42 19.75
N PRO A 127 -12.20 -19.65 19.41
CA PRO A 127 -13.02 -20.84 19.58
C PRO A 127 -13.34 -21.05 21.07
N LYS A 128 -14.61 -21.37 21.38
CA LYS A 128 -15.04 -21.73 22.75
C LYS A 128 -14.25 -22.96 23.23
N ILE A 129 -13.32 -22.77 24.15
CA ILE A 129 -12.70 -23.86 24.89
C ILE A 129 -13.78 -24.45 25.80
N SER A 130 -14.26 -25.65 25.47
CA SER A 130 -15.09 -26.42 26.40
C SER A 130 -14.19 -27.00 27.49
N PRO A 131 -14.55 -26.90 28.79
CA PRO A 131 -13.70 -27.37 29.88
C PRO A 131 -13.80 -28.89 29.97
N VAL A 132 -12.99 -29.61 29.20
CA VAL A 132 -12.75 -31.04 29.46
C VAL A 132 -11.56 -31.12 30.41
N LEU A 133 -11.84 -31.35 31.69
CA LEU A 133 -10.83 -31.61 32.72
C LEU A 133 -10.02 -32.86 32.32
N PRO A 134 -8.68 -32.78 32.22
CA PRO A 134 -7.86 -33.97 31.97
C PRO A 134 -7.89 -34.90 33.19
N LYS A 135 -8.09 -36.20 32.94
CA LYS A 135 -8.06 -37.23 33.99
C LYS A 135 -6.63 -37.34 34.58
N PRO A 136 -6.47 -37.47 35.91
CA PRO A 136 -5.16 -37.61 36.52
C PRO A 136 -4.51 -38.94 36.12
N ILE A 137 -3.25 -38.86 35.72
CA ILE A 137 -2.40 -40.02 35.43
C ILE A 137 -1.87 -40.51 36.78
N ILE A 138 -2.23 -41.73 37.17
CA ILE A 138 -1.63 -42.43 38.32
C ILE A 138 -0.43 -43.21 37.77
N SER A 139 0.77 -42.86 38.21
CA SER A 139 2.01 -43.53 37.84
C SER A 139 2.29 -44.63 38.86
N GLU A 140 2.39 -45.89 38.42
CA GLU A 140 2.95 -46.98 39.23
C GLU A 140 4.48 -47.02 39.02
N GLU A 141 5.24 -47.04 40.11
CA GLU A 141 6.70 -47.15 40.09
C GLU A 141 7.12 -48.59 39.77
N ILE A 142 8.03 -48.77 38.80
CA ILE A 142 8.61 -50.09 38.47
C ILE A 142 9.90 -50.26 39.29
N GLU A 143 9.91 -51.20 40.24
CA GLU A 143 11.11 -51.59 40.99
C GLU A 143 12.18 -52.20 40.08
N ASN A 144 13.35 -51.55 39.99
CA ASN A 144 14.52 -52.05 39.29
C ASN A 144 15.23 -53.14 40.11
N GLY A 145 14.91 -54.42 39.85
CA GLY A 145 15.68 -55.56 40.34
C GLY A 145 16.93 -55.82 39.50
N ILE A 146 18.09 -55.36 39.97
CA ILE A 146 19.41 -55.79 39.46
C ILE A 146 19.61 -57.25 39.87
N ASN A 147 19.77 -58.17 38.91
CA ASN A 147 20.25 -59.52 39.22
C ASN A 147 21.51 -59.84 38.40
N ARG A 148 22.63 -60.00 39.10
CA ARG A 148 23.94 -60.41 38.57
C ARG A 148 23.92 -61.93 38.38
N SER A 149 24.13 -62.40 37.16
CA SER A 149 24.35 -63.83 36.87
C SER A 149 25.81 -64.21 37.15
N GLY A 150 26.00 -65.16 38.05
CA GLY A 150 27.14 -66.09 38.04
C GLY A 150 26.81 -67.32 37.23
#